data_AF-A0A7C1ZQ14-F1
#
_entry.id   AF-A0A7C1ZQ14-F1
#
_cell.length_a   1.000
_cell.length_b   1.000
_cell.length_c   1.000
_cell.angle_alpha   90.00
_cell.angle_beta   90.00
_cell.angle_gamma   90.00
#
_symmetry.space_group_name_H-M   'P 1'
#
loop_
_entity.id
_entity.type
_entity.pdbx_description
1 polymer ?
#
loop_
_entity_poly.entity_id
_entity_poly.type
_entity_poly.pdbx_seq_one_letter_code
_entity_poly.pdbx_strand_id
1 'polypeptide(L)' 'MAEYPELNYCPQCGGPLEDREAYGRVRRYCPACDRVLFRDPKAAAGVVVERDGRVLLVRRRTGPGQGRWSIP' A
#
# COMPACT_ATOMS: atom_id res chain seq x y z
N MET A 1 8.58 -9.50 -0.58
CA MET A 1 7.50 -8.70 0.05
C MET A 1 7.93 -7.24 -0.06
N ALA A 2 7.05 -6.31 -0.44
CA ALA A 2 7.44 -4.91 -0.53
C ALA A 2 7.79 -4.40 0.88
N GLU A 3 9.02 -3.90 1.04
CA GLU A 3 9.45 -3.24 2.27
C GLU A 3 8.73 -1.89 2.37
N TYR A 4 7.95 -1.69 3.43
CA TYR A 4 7.25 -0.43 3.63
C TYR A 4 8.18 0.54 4.34
N PRO A 5 8.32 1.79 3.86
CA PRO A 5 9.11 2.78 4.57
C PRO A 5 8.57 3.01 5.98
N GLU A 6 9.49 3.29 6.89
CA GLU A 6 9.18 3.63 8.27
C GLU A 6 8.44 4.98 8.36
N LEU A 7 7.39 5.01 9.17
CA LEU A 7 6.60 6.21 9.42
C LEU A 7 7.24 7.00 10.56
N ASN A 8 8.22 7.84 10.21
CA ASN A 8 9.01 8.60 11.17
C ASN A 8 8.33 9.90 11.65
N TYR A 9 7.55 10.55 10.77
CA TYR A 9 6.96 11.87 11.01
C TYR A 9 5.46 11.89 10.73
N CYS A 10 4.73 12.72 11.48
CA CYS A 10 3.30 12.89 11.33
C CYS A 10 2.98 13.61 10.01
N PRO A 11 2.13 13.06 9.13
CA PRO A 11 1.79 13.70 7.85
C PRO A 11 0.89 14.93 8.02
N GLN A 12 0.39 15.21 9.23
CA GLN A 12 -0.44 16.39 9.52
C GLN A 12 0.37 17.57 10.08
N CYS A 13 1.34 17.31 10.96
CA CYS A 13 2.08 18.39 11.64
C CYS A 13 3.60 18.34 11.47
N GLY A 14 4.15 17.31 10.81
CA GLY A 14 5.60 17.13 10.64
C GLY A 14 6.36 16.69 11.89
N GLY A 15 5.72 16.66 13.07
CA GLY A 15 6.36 16.22 14.32
C GLY A 15 6.76 14.74 14.32
N PRO A 16 7.72 14.34 15.17
CA PRO A 16 8.16 12.95 15.29
C PRO A 16 7.01 12.06 15.78
N LEU A 17 7.01 10.82 15.31
CA LEU A 17 6.07 9.79 15.75
C LEU A 17 6.72 8.90 16.82
N GLU A 18 5.87 8.31 17.65
CA GLU A 18 6.25 7.37 18.71
C GLU A 18 5.46 6.06 18.56
N ASP A 19 5.94 5.00 19.20
CA ASP A 19 5.22 3.73 19.26
C ASP A 19 4.26 3.72 20.44
N ARG A 20 3.01 3.34 20.20
CA ARG A 20 1.97 3.23 21.22
C ARG A 20 1.16 1.97 21.00
N GLU A 21 0.85 1.26 22.09
CA GLU A 21 -0.14 0.18 22.04
C GLU A 21 -1.54 0.78 21.85
N ALA A 22 -2.20 0.40 20.77
CA ALA A 22 -3.55 0.85 20.46
C ALA A 22 -4.24 -0.26 19.68
N TYR A 23 -5.50 -0.59 19.97
CA TYR A 23 -6.24 -1.62 19.21
C TYR A 23 -5.45 -2.95 19.04
N GLY A 24 -4.87 -3.44 20.14
CA GLY A 24 -4.17 -4.74 20.20
C GLY A 24 -2.89 -4.88 19.35
N ARG A 25 -2.31 -3.78 18.87
CA ARG A 25 -0.95 -3.78 18.27
C ARG A 25 -0.20 -2.51 18.66
N VAL A 26 1.13 -2.59 18.67
CA VAL A 26 1.97 -1.39 18.59
C VAL A 26 1.73 -0.70 17.24
N ARG A 27 1.47 0.61 17.28
CA ARG A 27 1.26 1.48 16.11
C ARG A 27 2.03 2.77 16.31
N ARG A 28 2.30 3.44 15.19
CA ARG A 28 2.80 4.81 15.20
C ARG A 28 1.72 5.76 15.69
N TYR A 29 2.10 6.68 16.56
CA TYR A 29 1.23 7.64 17.22
C TYR A 29 1.89 9.01 17.22
N CYS A 30 1.10 10.06 17.03
CA CYS A 30 1.57 11.43 17.10
C CYS A 30 1.14 12.07 18.43
N PRO A 31 2.07 12.43 19.33
CA PRO A 31 1.73 13.07 20.60
C PRO A 31 1.20 14.50 20.41
N ALA A 32 1.72 15.24 19.44
CA ALA A 32 1.29 16.63 19.18
C ALA A 32 -0.15 16.73 18.64
N CYS A 33 -0.62 15.72 17.91
CA CYS A 33 -1.96 15.69 17.32
C CYS A 33 -2.92 14.72 18.03
N ASP A 34 -2.46 14.04 19.10
CA ASP A 34 -3.17 12.95 19.81
C ASP A 34 -3.87 11.96 18.87
N ARG A 35 -3.12 11.39 17.93
CA ARG A 35 -3.70 10.50 16.91
C ARG A 35 -2.85 9.25 16.64
N VAL A 36 -3.54 8.12 16.50
CA VAL A 36 -2.94 6.85 16.05
C VAL A 36 -2.92 6.82 14.53
N LEU A 37 -1.78 6.44 13.95
CA LEU A 37 -1.63 6.28 12.50
C LEU A 37 -1.86 4.81 12.12
N PHE A 38 -2.80 4.61 11.19
CA PHE A 38 -3.06 3.31 10.59
C PHE A 38 -2.38 3.24 9.22
N ARG A 39 -1.65 2.15 8.98
CA ARG A 39 -1.25 1.79 7.62
C ARG A 39 -2.49 1.28 6.90
N ASP A 40 -2.89 1.99 5.86
CA ASP A 40 -4.04 1.69 5.04
C ASP A 40 -3.63 0.72 3.92
N PRO A 41 -4.10 -0.54 3.92
CA PRO A 41 -3.82 -1.46 2.82
C PRO A 41 -4.45 -0.91 1.54
N LYS A 42 -3.65 -0.81 0.48
CA LYS A 42 -4.17 -0.37 -0.82
C LYS A 42 -4.89 -1.53 -1.50
N ALA A 43 -6.20 -1.37 -1.69
CA ALA A 43 -6.98 -2.30 -2.47
C ALA A 43 -6.58 -2.18 -3.96
N ALA A 44 -6.36 -3.32 -4.59
CA ALA A 44 -6.15 -3.44 -6.03
C ALA A 44 -7.07 -4.54 -6.56
N ALA A 45 -7.60 -4.34 -7.76
CA ALA A 45 -8.40 -5.33 -8.47
C ALA A 45 -7.74 -5.63 -9.81
N GLY A 46 -7.87 -6.87 -10.27
CA GLY A 46 -7.53 -7.27 -11.63
C GLY A 46 -8.71 -8.02 -12.24
N VAL A 47 -8.80 -8.01 -13.57
CA VAL A 47 -9.95 -8.61 -14.29
C VAL A 47 -9.48 -9.60 -15.36
N VAL A 48 -10.22 -10.70 -15.51
CA VAL A 48 -10.05 -11.61 -16.65
C VAL A 48 -11.14 -11.28 -17.66
N VAL A 49 -10.76 -10.79 -18.83
CA VAL A 49 -11.69 -10.47 -19.91
C VAL A 49 -11.62 -11.57 -20.96
N GLU A 50 -12.73 -12.27 -21.17
CA GLU A 50 -12.85 -13.36 -22.13
C GLU A 50 -13.64 -12.92 -23.38
N ARG A 51 -13.16 -13.35 -24.54
CA ARG A 51 -13.85 -13.15 -25.83
C ARG A 51 -13.47 -14.25 -26.80
N ASP A 52 -14.47 -14.92 -27.38
CA ASP A 52 -14.31 -15.95 -28.41
C ASP A 52 -13.30 -17.05 -28.00
N GLY A 53 -13.36 -17.48 -26.73
CA GLY A 53 -12.46 -18.49 -26.15
C GLY A 53 -11.02 -18.00 -25.89
N ARG A 54 -10.78 -16.69 -25.93
CA ARG A 54 -9.46 -16.06 -25.68
C ARG A 54 -9.53 -15.09 -24.50
N VAL A 55 -8.36 -14.83 -23.88
CA VAL A 55 -8.23 -13.90 -22.75
C VAL A 55 -7.43 -12.66 -23.16
N LEU A 56 -7.87 -11.48 -22.73
CA LEU A 56 -7.12 -10.23 -22.87
C LEU A 56 -5.98 -10.16 -21.86
N LEU A 57 -4.77 -9.91 -22.33
CA LEU A 57 -3.59 -9.66 -21.50
C LEU A 57 -2.96 -8.32 -21.88
N VAL A 58 -2.39 -7.65 -20.89
CA VAL A 58 -1.59 -6.43 -21.07
C VAL A 58 -0.11 -6.73 -20.93
N ARG A 59 0.73 -6.02 -21.69
CA ARG A 59 2.19 -6.11 -21.56
C ARG A 59 2.70 -4.97 -20.68
N ARG A 60 3.33 -5.31 -19.55
CA ARG A 60 3.76 -4.34 -18.55
C ARG A 60 4.83 -3.40 -19.11
N ARG A 61 4.61 -2.09 -19.07
CA ARG A 61 5.57 -1.08 -19.57
C ARG A 61 6.68 -0.78 -18.57
N THR A 62 6.40 -0.86 -17.27
CA THR A 62 7.32 -0.45 -16.20
C THR A 62 7.59 -1.58 -15.22
N GLY A 63 8.68 -1.44 -14.47
CA GLY A 63 9.05 -2.36 -13.40
C GLY A 63 8.14 -2.26 -12.17
N PRO A 64 8.11 -3.29 -11.31
CA PRO A 64 8.72 -4.62 -11.51
C PRO A 64 8.00 -5.42 -12.62
N GLY A 65 8.68 -6.37 -13.26
CA GLY A 65 8.07 -7.27 -14.25
C GLY A 65 7.77 -6.64 -15.62
N GLN A 66 8.53 -5.62 -16.03
CA GLN A 66 8.44 -5.03 -17.37
C GLN A 66 8.55 -6.10 -18.48
N GLY A 67 7.77 -5.94 -19.53
CA GLY A 67 7.74 -6.83 -20.70
C GLY A 67 6.96 -8.12 -20.50
N ARG A 68 6.59 -8.49 -19.26
CA ARG A 68 5.75 -9.66 -18.97
C ARG A 68 4.27 -9.38 -19.24
N TRP A 69 3.53 -10.44 -19.50
CA TRP A 69 2.06 -10.41 -19.60
C TRP A 69 1.42 -10.38 -18.21
N SER A 70 0.30 -9.67 -18.09
CA SER A 70 -0.52 -9.60 -16.88
C SER A 70 -2.00 -9.53 -17.28
N ILE A 71 -2.88 -9.93 -16.37
CA ILE A 71 -4.27 -9.51 -16.42
C ILE A 71 -4.33 -7.98 -16.22
N PRO A 72 -5.28 -7.28 -16.87
CA PRO A 72 -5.56 -5.87 -16.58
C PRO A 72 -5.78 -5.62 -15.09
#